data_AF-A0A1Z7ZY97-F1
#
_entry.id   AF-A0A1Z7ZY97-F1
#
_cell.length_a   1.000
_cell.length_b   1.000
_cell.length_c   1.000
_cell.angle_alpha   90.00
_cell.angle_beta   90.00
_cell.angle_gamma   90.00
#
_symmetry.space_group_name_H-M   'P 1'
#
loop_
_entity.id
_entity.type
_entity.pdbx_description
1 polymer ?
#
loop_
_entity_poly.entity_id
_entity_poly.type
_entity_poly.pdbx_seq_one_letter_code
_entity_poly.pdbx_strand_id
1 'polypeptide(L)'
;MSVEFLMRAILIASLTLLTSACGGGGGGGSDSPAAEQTGTGSDTSDNEDESAAEEEGTAEPYVFTRTQFEYLPFTDGTSIQYNDGSTASVTLDTNEFANKSVYAVVNNGTTLYLSTTATKMALHGVDGSIEISGNGISTTVEKLRFHDKTSDEVISIPLLYSTTAEDTEPSSTPIQAIGKATTSNFGTRNINELSVSSKFVNTELTSLTYGALQARKLTLAISGMADAVITEIFVTFTDTLYLTSGIGIVKHQSTDYGIDNEITSLTGLPTTIWFNNAAGTPTIDSESDPTFSIAGIGAISSTTYRVANIDALNETPWLTIQEDTASNTFNVDMTTHEDLPTTLTSVEVIFENKETNKHLSGNVTIQPLN
;
A
#
# COMPACT_ATOMS: atom_id res chain seq x y z
N MET A 1 -12.55 8.61 58.06
CA MET A 1 -12.36 7.21 57.60
C MET A 1 -12.19 7.30 56.09
N SER A 2 -10.97 7.48 55.57
CA SER A 2 -9.88 6.51 55.39
C SER A 2 -10.06 5.63 54.14
N VAL A 3 -9.40 6.06 53.07
CA VAL A 3 -8.49 5.32 52.18
C VAL A 3 -8.57 3.77 52.22
N GLU A 4 -8.87 3.22 51.04
CA GLU A 4 -8.45 1.92 50.47
C GLU A 4 -8.68 0.62 51.27
N PHE A 5 -9.44 -0.31 50.66
CA PHE A 5 -9.01 -1.66 50.25
C PHE A 5 -10.27 -2.40 49.79
N LEU A 6 -10.48 -2.65 48.49
CA LEU A 6 -9.83 -3.69 47.69
C LEU A 6 -10.32 -5.10 48.06
N MET A 7 -10.76 -5.82 47.02
CA MET A 7 -10.93 -7.28 46.95
C MET A 7 -12.04 -7.91 47.80
N ARG A 8 -13.18 -8.22 47.17
CA ARG A 8 -13.92 -9.52 47.26
C ARG A 8 -15.31 -9.43 46.60
N ALA A 9 -15.33 -9.47 45.27
CA ALA A 9 -16.43 -9.90 44.39
C ALA A 9 -15.99 -9.43 43.00
N ILE A 10 -15.49 -10.28 42.10
CA ILE A 10 -16.22 -11.36 41.46
C ILE A 10 -15.18 -12.40 41.04
N LEU A 11 -15.16 -13.52 41.75
CA LEU A 11 -14.56 -14.76 41.32
C LEU A 11 -15.70 -15.80 41.40
N ILE A 12 -15.79 -16.64 40.36
CA ILE A 12 -16.60 -17.87 40.24
C ILE A 12 -17.97 -17.71 39.52
N ALA A 13 -17.92 -17.82 38.19
CA ALA A 13 -18.72 -18.77 37.42
C ALA A 13 -17.90 -19.16 36.16
N SER A 14 -17.07 -20.20 36.23
CA SER A 14 -17.38 -21.56 35.70
C SER A 14 -17.49 -21.54 34.16
N LEU A 15 -16.44 -21.83 33.41
CA LEU A 15 -15.92 -23.17 33.06
C LEU A 15 -16.90 -23.99 32.19
N THR A 16 -16.56 -24.16 30.90
CA THR A 16 -16.95 -25.16 29.87
C THR A 16 -16.98 -24.44 28.50
N LEU A 17 -16.40 -24.88 27.38
CA LEU A 17 -15.77 -26.11 26.93
C LEU A 17 -14.65 -25.76 25.92
N LEU A 18 -13.48 -26.37 26.06
CA LEU A 18 -12.50 -26.53 24.98
C LEU A 18 -12.48 -28.01 24.57
N THR A 19 -13.14 -28.31 23.46
CA THR A 19 -12.82 -29.43 22.57
C THR A 19 -12.26 -28.76 21.30
N SER A 20 -11.10 -29.13 20.75
CA SER A 20 -10.89 -30.41 20.09
C SER A 20 -9.43 -30.57 19.65
N ALA A 21 -8.98 -31.81 19.73
CA ALA A 21 -8.08 -32.50 18.81
C ALA A 21 -6.71 -31.88 18.46
N CYS A 22 -5.71 -32.29 19.26
CA CYS A 22 -4.39 -32.65 18.75
C CYS A 22 -4.39 -34.16 18.44
N GLY A 23 -4.04 -34.52 17.21
CA GLY A 23 -3.60 -35.85 16.79
C GLY A 23 -2.72 -35.64 15.55
N GLY A 24 -1.58 -36.30 15.35
CA GLY A 24 -0.87 -37.33 16.09
C GLY A 24 0.27 -37.87 15.21
N GLY A 25 1.29 -38.46 15.83
CA GLY A 25 2.30 -39.33 15.21
C GLY A 25 3.60 -38.63 14.80
N GLY A 26 4.81 -39.11 15.10
CA GLY A 26 5.23 -40.36 15.74
C GLY A 26 6.53 -40.89 15.11
N GLY A 27 7.51 -41.25 15.96
CA GLY A 27 8.69 -42.09 15.63
C GLY A 27 9.87 -41.34 15.03
N GLY A 28 11.13 -41.55 15.41
CA GLY A 28 11.78 -42.65 16.12
C GLY A 28 13.18 -42.77 15.50
N GLY A 29 14.23 -42.59 16.28
CA GLY A 29 15.59 -42.38 15.77
C GLY A 29 16.37 -43.63 15.41
N SER A 30 17.61 -43.42 14.95
CA SER A 30 18.79 -44.21 15.35
C SER A 30 20.08 -43.57 14.80
N ASP A 31 21.02 -43.36 15.71
CA ASP A 31 22.45 -43.65 15.62
C ASP A 31 23.30 -43.12 14.45
N SER A 32 24.17 -42.15 14.80
CA SER A 32 25.51 -42.01 14.21
C SER A 32 26.31 -43.32 14.36
N PRO A 33 27.33 -43.58 13.52
CA PRO A 33 28.66 -43.05 13.86
C PRO A 33 29.60 -42.71 12.68
N ALA A 34 30.65 -41.95 13.05
CA ALA A 34 32.05 -41.98 12.57
C ALA A 34 32.34 -41.55 11.12
N ALA A 35 33.02 -40.42 10.91
CA ALA A 35 34.46 -40.16 11.11
C ALA A 35 35.35 -40.62 9.94
N GLU A 36 35.90 -39.61 9.27
CA GLU A 36 37.24 -39.46 8.67
C GLU A 36 38.00 -40.66 8.06
N GLN A 37 38.31 -40.44 6.77
CA GLN A 37 39.67 -40.43 6.18
C GLN A 37 40.40 -41.77 5.99
N THR A 38 40.58 -42.17 4.72
CA THR A 38 41.86 -42.64 4.17
C THR A 38 41.91 -42.37 2.66
N GLY A 39 43.01 -41.77 2.21
CA GLY A 39 43.30 -41.54 0.80
C GLY A 39 44.10 -42.68 0.17
N THR A 40 44.17 -42.64 -1.17
CA THR A 40 45.18 -43.16 -2.13
C THR A 40 44.46 -43.06 -3.49
N GLY A 41 44.89 -42.32 -4.50
CA GLY A 41 46.23 -42.31 -5.10
C GLY A 41 46.20 -43.19 -6.37
N SER A 42 46.67 -42.61 -7.48
CA SER A 42 47.11 -43.24 -8.75
C SER A 42 46.17 -43.26 -9.97
N ASP A 43 46.64 -42.50 -10.96
CA ASP A 43 46.86 -42.87 -12.37
C ASP A 43 45.92 -42.38 -13.48
N THR A 44 46.48 -41.38 -14.18
CA THR A 44 46.44 -41.07 -15.61
C THR A 44 45.91 -42.16 -16.54
N SER A 45 45.00 -41.79 -17.45
CA SER A 45 45.28 -41.86 -18.89
C SER A 45 44.19 -41.18 -19.70
N ASP A 46 44.65 -40.52 -20.75
CA ASP A 46 43.95 -39.76 -21.77
C ASP A 46 42.75 -40.51 -22.40
N ASN A 47 41.68 -39.78 -22.71
CA ASN A 47 41.20 -39.65 -24.09
C ASN A 47 40.05 -38.64 -24.24
N GLU A 48 40.15 -37.96 -25.37
CA GLU A 48 39.24 -37.00 -26.00
C GLU A 48 37.78 -37.46 -26.00
N ASP A 49 36.85 -36.58 -25.62
CA ASP A 49 35.59 -36.43 -26.36
C ASP A 49 34.96 -35.06 -26.12
N GLU A 50 34.43 -34.50 -27.21
CA GLU A 50 33.72 -33.24 -27.25
C GLU A 50 32.39 -33.35 -26.48
N SER A 51 32.18 -32.44 -25.55
CA SER A 51 30.88 -31.77 -25.43
C SER A 51 31.07 -30.55 -24.57
N ALA A 52 30.95 -29.38 -25.20
CA ALA A 52 30.52 -28.20 -24.50
C ALA A 52 29.13 -28.54 -23.93
N ALA A 53 29.11 -28.98 -22.68
CA ALA A 53 27.90 -28.95 -21.89
C ALA A 53 27.53 -27.47 -21.81
N GLU A 54 26.60 -27.06 -22.66
CA GLU A 54 25.74 -25.94 -22.35
C GLU A 54 25.17 -26.26 -20.97
N GLU A 55 25.70 -25.60 -19.94
CA GLU A 55 24.95 -25.42 -18.71
C GLU A 55 23.68 -24.67 -19.13
N GLU A 56 22.64 -25.43 -19.50
CA GLU A 56 21.27 -25.02 -19.26
C GLU A 56 21.18 -24.85 -17.74
N GLY A 57 21.62 -23.68 -17.28
CA GLY A 57 21.25 -23.17 -15.99
C GLY A 57 19.73 -23.09 -16.02
N THR A 58 19.08 -24.10 -15.46
CA THR A 58 17.68 -24.03 -15.07
C THR A 58 17.61 -22.92 -14.04
N ALA A 59 17.50 -21.68 -14.52
CA ALA A 59 17.29 -20.53 -13.67
C ALA A 59 16.02 -20.84 -12.88
N GLU A 60 16.17 -20.88 -11.55
CA GLU A 60 15.03 -21.03 -10.65
C GLU A 60 13.94 -20.03 -11.06
N PRO A 61 12.67 -20.46 -11.12
CA PRO A 61 11.58 -19.58 -11.55
C PRO A 61 11.55 -18.34 -10.65
N TYR A 62 11.39 -17.17 -11.26
CA TYR A 62 11.29 -15.93 -10.51
C TYR A 62 10.05 -15.96 -9.61
N VAL A 63 10.23 -15.77 -8.30
CA VAL A 63 9.14 -15.70 -7.33
C VAL A 63 8.95 -14.26 -6.87
N PHE A 64 7.80 -13.68 -7.22
CA PHE A 64 7.46 -12.34 -6.78
C PHE A 64 7.09 -12.31 -5.30
N THR A 65 7.74 -11.42 -4.56
CA THR A 65 7.34 -11.06 -3.19
C THR A 65 6.86 -9.62 -3.19
N ARG A 66 5.56 -9.43 -3.00
CA ARG A 66 4.98 -8.09 -2.84
C ARG A 66 5.59 -7.41 -1.62
N THR A 67 6.07 -6.18 -1.78
CA THR A 67 6.70 -5.40 -0.69
C THR A 67 5.87 -4.18 -0.29
N GLN A 68 4.93 -3.76 -1.13
CA GLN A 68 4.05 -2.62 -0.91
C GLN A 68 2.59 -3.02 -1.01
N PHE A 69 1.73 -2.26 -0.34
CA PHE A 69 0.28 -2.41 -0.39
C PHE A 69 -0.26 -1.91 -1.73
N GLU A 70 -1.15 -2.68 -2.34
CA GLU A 70 -1.65 -2.44 -3.72
C GLU A 70 -2.33 -1.06 -3.92
N TYR A 71 -2.89 -0.47 -2.86
CA TYR A 71 -3.53 0.85 -2.91
C TYR A 71 -2.58 2.03 -2.65
N LEU A 72 -1.32 1.76 -2.29
CA LEU A 72 -0.26 2.77 -2.19
C LEU A 72 1.07 2.18 -2.70
N PRO A 73 1.16 1.84 -4.00
CA PRO A 73 2.37 1.30 -4.61
C PRO A 73 3.34 2.45 -4.90
N PHE A 74 3.86 3.08 -3.85
CA PHE A 74 4.66 4.29 -4.00
C PHE A 74 5.96 4.04 -4.75
N THR A 75 6.12 4.72 -5.87
CA THR A 75 7.40 4.84 -6.58
C THR A 75 7.90 6.27 -6.44
N ASP A 76 9.14 6.41 -5.94
CA ASP A 76 9.80 7.71 -5.79
C ASP A 76 9.88 8.47 -7.12
N GLY A 77 9.56 9.76 -7.10
CA GLY A 77 9.58 10.63 -8.28
C GLY A 77 8.35 10.54 -9.18
N THR A 78 7.30 9.84 -8.75
CA THR A 78 6.02 9.79 -9.46
C THR A 78 5.03 10.84 -8.94
N SER A 79 4.02 11.17 -9.73
CA SER A 79 2.96 12.05 -9.28
C SER A 79 1.61 11.83 -9.95
N ILE A 80 0.57 12.29 -9.25
CA ILE A 80 -0.81 12.37 -9.73
C ILE A 80 -1.15 13.85 -9.89
N GLN A 81 -1.66 14.23 -11.05
CA GLN A 81 -2.18 15.57 -11.30
C GLN A 81 -3.68 15.58 -11.03
N TYR A 82 -4.17 16.64 -10.40
CA TYR A 82 -5.59 16.83 -10.12
C TYR A 82 -6.22 17.98 -10.92
N ASN A 83 -7.55 17.97 -10.98
CA ASN A 83 -8.41 18.93 -11.67
C ASN A 83 -8.33 20.37 -11.15
N ASP A 84 -7.90 20.58 -9.91
CA ASP A 84 -7.63 21.90 -9.32
C ASP A 84 -6.25 22.47 -9.71
N GLY A 85 -5.48 21.73 -10.51
CA GLY A 85 -4.12 22.09 -10.92
C GLY A 85 -3.04 21.70 -9.91
N SER A 86 -3.41 21.15 -8.74
CA SER A 86 -2.45 20.62 -7.77
C SER A 86 -1.87 19.28 -8.21
N THR A 87 -0.72 18.92 -7.65
CA THR A 87 -0.01 17.68 -7.94
C THR A 87 0.26 16.95 -6.63
N ALA A 88 -0.16 15.70 -6.51
CA ALA A 88 0.33 14.79 -5.48
C ALA A 88 1.64 14.16 -5.91
N SER A 89 2.77 14.71 -5.43
CA SER A 89 4.08 14.12 -5.66
C SER A 89 4.44 13.13 -4.56
N VAL A 90 4.98 11.98 -4.98
CA VAL A 90 5.49 10.93 -4.09
C VAL A 90 7.00 11.05 -4.03
N THR A 91 7.53 11.23 -2.82
CA THR A 91 8.97 11.29 -2.58
C THR A 91 9.35 10.44 -1.40
N LEU A 92 10.40 9.64 -1.52
CA LEU A 92 10.96 8.91 -0.38
C LEU A 92 11.55 9.90 0.62
N ASP A 93 11.09 9.86 1.87
CA ASP A 93 11.67 10.68 2.93
C ASP A 93 13.02 10.11 3.38
N THR A 94 14.08 10.84 3.04
CA THR A 94 15.46 10.51 3.43
C THR A 94 15.94 11.33 4.63
N ASN A 95 15.05 12.06 5.29
CA ASN A 95 15.38 13.03 6.33
C ASN A 95 14.93 12.50 7.70
N GLU A 96 13.73 12.86 8.12
CA GLU A 96 13.18 12.54 9.44
C GLU A 96 12.93 11.04 9.61
N PHE A 97 12.56 10.37 8.53
CA PHE A 97 12.25 8.95 8.49
C PHE A 97 13.28 8.15 7.69
N ALA A 98 14.53 8.63 7.67
CA ALA A 98 15.63 7.94 7.02
C ALA A 98 15.66 6.45 7.41
N ASN A 99 15.78 5.58 6.40
CA ASN A 99 15.79 4.12 6.52
C ASN A 99 14.45 3.45 6.92
N LYS A 100 13.32 4.17 6.95
CA LYS A 100 12.01 3.62 7.32
C LYS A 100 11.04 3.40 6.15
N SER A 101 11.49 3.54 4.90
CA SER A 101 10.66 3.44 3.68
C SER A 101 9.34 4.23 3.80
N VAL A 102 9.46 5.46 4.29
CA VAL A 102 8.33 6.40 4.46
C VAL A 102 8.33 7.34 3.26
N TYR A 103 7.17 7.49 2.64
CA TYR A 103 6.95 8.37 1.51
C TYR A 103 6.18 9.61 1.98
N ALA A 104 6.68 10.77 1.59
CA ALA A 104 5.95 12.02 1.69
C ALA A 104 5.04 12.15 0.46
N VAL A 105 3.74 12.30 0.71
CA VAL A 105 2.73 12.58 -0.31
C VAL A 105 2.22 14.00 -0.09
N VAL A 106 2.69 14.92 -0.92
CA VAL A 106 2.37 16.35 -0.82
C VAL A 106 1.13 16.63 -1.66
N ASN A 107 0.02 17.06 -1.07
CA ASN A 107 -1.19 17.43 -1.79
C ASN A 107 -1.77 18.73 -1.20
N ASN A 108 -1.86 19.77 -2.03
CA ASN A 108 -2.52 21.04 -1.75
C ASN A 108 -2.20 21.65 -0.36
N GLY A 109 -0.91 21.72 -0.02
CA GLY A 109 -0.45 22.34 1.23
C GLY A 109 -0.41 21.41 2.45
N THR A 110 -0.88 20.16 2.31
CA THR A 110 -0.74 19.10 3.33
C THR A 110 0.21 18.02 2.81
N THR A 111 1.06 17.49 3.69
CA THR A 111 1.97 16.38 3.40
C THR A 111 1.64 15.21 4.32
N LEU A 112 1.23 14.09 3.74
CA LEU A 112 1.02 12.84 4.47
C LEU A 112 2.30 12.00 4.44
N TYR A 113 2.78 11.57 5.60
CA TYR A 113 3.93 10.67 5.70
C TYR A 113 3.45 9.24 5.87
N LEU A 114 3.51 8.46 4.78
CA LEU A 114 2.91 7.14 4.69
C LEU A 114 3.98 6.07 4.51
N SER A 115 3.80 4.92 5.14
CA SER A 115 4.58 3.72 4.88
C SER A 115 3.67 2.57 4.53
N THR A 116 4.21 1.62 3.79
CA THR A 116 3.44 0.51 3.23
C THR A 116 4.26 -0.78 3.32
N THR A 117 3.58 -1.88 3.62
CA THR A 117 4.09 -3.25 3.44
C THR A 117 3.11 -4.01 2.56
N ALA A 118 3.42 -5.25 2.17
CA ALA A 118 2.51 -6.12 1.42
C ALA A 118 1.08 -6.19 2.00
N THR A 119 0.93 -6.01 3.31
CA THR A 119 -0.33 -6.25 4.02
C THR A 119 -0.81 -5.08 4.86
N LYS A 120 -0.07 -3.95 4.93
CA LYS A 120 -0.39 -2.86 5.86
C LYS A 120 -0.03 -1.50 5.29
N MET A 121 -0.92 -0.53 5.51
CA MET A 121 -0.63 0.90 5.39
C MET A 121 -0.52 1.54 6.77
N ALA A 122 0.41 2.48 6.94
CA ALA A 122 0.55 3.22 8.20
C ALA A 122 0.94 4.68 7.99
N LEU A 123 0.42 5.56 8.83
CA LEU A 123 0.67 7.00 8.87
C LEU A 123 1.70 7.33 9.95
N HIS A 124 2.75 8.05 9.61
CA HIS A 124 3.79 8.51 10.54
C HIS A 124 3.58 9.95 11.02
N GLY A 125 2.85 10.73 10.23
CA GLY A 125 2.58 12.13 10.55
C GLY A 125 1.93 12.88 9.41
N VAL A 126 1.57 14.11 9.72
CA VAL A 126 0.97 15.06 8.79
C VAL A 126 1.69 16.40 8.97
N ASP A 127 2.17 16.98 7.88
CA ASP A 127 2.56 18.39 7.85
C ASP A 127 1.51 19.17 7.07
N GLY A 128 1.29 20.42 7.40
CA GLY A 128 0.28 21.22 6.73
C GLY A 128 -0.14 22.41 7.57
N SER A 129 -1.18 23.13 7.16
CA SER A 129 -1.69 24.27 7.93
C SER A 129 -2.97 23.91 8.67
N ILE A 130 -2.90 22.99 9.64
CA ILE A 130 -4.08 22.51 10.38
C ILE A 130 -4.52 23.54 11.41
N GLU A 131 -5.64 24.23 11.16
CA GLU A 131 -6.17 25.17 12.15
C GLU A 131 -6.68 24.41 13.38
N ILE A 132 -6.20 24.84 14.54
CA ILE A 132 -6.66 24.36 15.85
C ILE A 132 -7.15 25.56 16.64
N SER A 133 -8.34 25.44 17.21
CA SER A 133 -8.95 26.52 17.97
C SER A 133 -9.63 26.01 19.23
N GLY A 134 -9.56 26.81 20.29
CA GLY A 134 -10.12 26.47 21.60
C GLY A 134 -10.11 27.68 22.51
N ASN A 135 -11.23 27.91 23.20
CA ASN A 135 -11.38 28.95 24.23
C ASN A 135 -10.87 30.35 23.80
N GLY A 136 -11.18 30.74 22.56
CA GLY A 136 -10.84 32.06 21.99
C GLY A 136 -9.41 32.19 21.48
N ILE A 137 -8.62 31.12 21.49
CA ILE A 137 -7.28 31.05 20.92
C ILE A 137 -7.34 30.21 19.64
N SER A 138 -6.71 30.68 18.57
CA SER A 138 -6.45 29.90 17.36
C SER A 138 -4.95 29.83 17.07
N THR A 139 -4.51 28.70 16.54
CA THR A 139 -3.16 28.51 15.99
C THR A 139 -3.23 27.49 14.86
N THR A 140 -2.10 27.29 14.20
CA THR A 140 -1.97 26.35 13.10
C THR A 140 -0.93 25.31 13.49
N VAL A 141 -1.28 24.02 13.41
CA VAL A 141 -0.32 22.92 13.49
C VAL A 141 0.37 22.83 12.13
N GLU A 142 1.67 23.10 12.13
CA GLU A 142 2.55 23.01 10.95
C GLU A 142 3.04 21.59 10.72
N LYS A 143 3.20 20.84 11.82
CA LYS A 143 3.74 19.49 11.83
C LYS A 143 3.17 18.68 12.96
N LEU A 144 2.63 17.50 12.65
CA LEU A 144 2.12 16.51 13.59
C LEU A 144 2.88 15.19 13.43
N ARG A 145 3.43 14.67 14.52
CA ARG A 145 4.11 13.36 14.57
C ARG A 145 3.56 12.51 15.70
N PHE A 146 3.54 11.20 15.49
CA PHE A 146 3.06 10.25 16.49
C PHE A 146 4.23 9.64 17.26
N HIS A 147 4.11 9.62 18.58
CA HIS A 147 5.11 9.06 19.48
C HIS A 147 4.50 8.02 20.41
N ASP A 148 5.25 6.99 20.73
CA ASP A 148 4.88 6.05 21.78
C ASP A 148 4.79 6.79 23.13
N LYS A 149 3.70 6.56 23.86
CA LYS A 149 3.44 7.26 25.13
C LYS A 149 4.48 6.98 26.21
N THR A 150 5.17 5.84 26.14
CA THR A 150 6.10 5.38 27.17
C THR A 150 7.57 5.65 26.83
N SER A 151 7.97 5.44 25.57
CA SER A 151 9.36 5.61 25.13
C SER A 151 9.65 6.95 24.46
N ASP A 152 8.63 7.70 24.08
CA ASP A 152 8.74 8.92 23.26
C ASP A 152 9.36 8.69 21.87
N GLU A 153 9.47 7.44 21.42
CA GLU A 153 9.95 7.09 20.09
C GLU A 153 8.89 7.39 19.02
N VAL A 154 9.34 7.83 17.84
CA VAL A 154 8.44 8.05 16.69
C VAL A 154 7.86 6.73 16.20
N ILE A 155 6.54 6.63 16.20
CA ILE A 155 5.77 5.47 15.77
C ILE A 155 4.90 5.78 14.55
N SER A 156 4.31 4.74 13.98
CA SER A 156 3.31 4.86 12.92
C SER A 156 1.97 4.32 13.39
N ILE A 157 0.91 4.95 12.92
CA ILE A 157 -0.47 4.56 13.16
C ILE A 157 -0.92 3.66 12.00
N PRO A 158 -1.25 2.38 12.23
CA PRO A 158 -1.78 1.55 11.18
C PRO A 158 -3.11 2.12 10.70
N LEU A 159 -3.21 2.37 9.40
CA LEU A 159 -4.42 2.87 8.76
C LEU A 159 -5.26 1.72 8.18
N LEU A 160 -4.62 0.65 7.73
CA LEU A 160 -5.31 -0.44 7.04
C LEU A 160 -4.48 -1.71 7.06
N TYR A 161 -5.17 -2.85 7.06
CA TYR A 161 -4.60 -4.15 6.77
C TYR A 161 -5.31 -4.76 5.54
N SER A 162 -4.63 -5.61 4.78
CA SER A 162 -5.22 -6.28 3.60
C SER A 162 -6.43 -7.15 3.97
N THR A 163 -6.51 -7.58 5.23
CA THR A 163 -7.58 -8.41 5.78
C THR A 163 -8.70 -7.61 6.45
N THR A 164 -8.61 -6.28 6.48
CA THR A 164 -9.68 -5.44 7.05
C THR A 164 -10.93 -5.58 6.17
N ALA A 165 -12.00 -6.13 6.75
CA ALA A 165 -13.28 -6.22 6.07
C ALA A 165 -13.83 -4.83 5.76
N GLU A 166 -14.64 -4.74 4.70
CA GLU A 166 -15.33 -3.50 4.35
C GLU A 166 -16.16 -2.97 5.53
N ASP A 167 -16.31 -1.65 5.59
CA ASP A 167 -17.03 -0.93 6.65
C ASP A 167 -16.48 -1.11 8.07
N THR A 168 -15.35 -1.80 8.23
CA THR A 168 -14.74 -2.06 9.52
C THR A 168 -13.67 -1.02 9.82
N GLU A 169 -13.72 -0.45 11.03
CA GLU A 169 -12.62 0.36 11.53
C GLU A 169 -11.42 -0.56 11.85
N PRO A 170 -10.22 -0.31 11.30
CA PRO A 170 -9.10 -1.24 11.36
C PRO A 170 -8.48 -1.36 12.77
N SER A 171 -8.87 -0.54 13.74
CA SER A 171 -8.48 -0.69 15.14
C SER A 171 -9.57 -0.21 16.10
N SER A 172 -10.11 -1.12 16.92
CA SER A 172 -10.93 -0.79 18.10
C SER A 172 -10.08 -0.58 19.37
N THR A 173 -8.77 -0.85 19.29
CA THR A 173 -7.85 -0.65 20.42
C THR A 173 -7.32 0.78 20.43
N PRO A 174 -7.46 1.52 21.55
CA PRO A 174 -6.84 2.82 21.71
C PRO A 174 -5.34 2.68 21.49
N ILE A 175 -4.81 3.43 20.54
CA ILE A 175 -3.37 3.45 20.28
C ILE A 175 -2.73 4.20 21.45
N GLN A 176 -1.69 3.62 22.06
CA GLN A 176 -0.90 4.27 23.12
C GLN A 176 0.05 5.31 22.50
N ALA A 177 -0.51 6.27 21.77
CA ALA A 177 0.23 7.33 21.09
C ALA A 177 -0.03 8.68 21.76
N ILE A 178 0.98 9.55 21.74
CA ILE A 178 0.81 10.99 21.88
C ILE A 178 1.08 11.65 20.54
N GLY A 179 0.32 12.71 20.22
CA GLY A 179 0.63 13.57 19.09
C GLY A 179 1.59 14.65 19.52
N LYS A 180 2.66 14.91 18.77
CA LYS A 180 3.48 16.13 18.96
C LYS A 180 3.19 17.08 17.81
N ALA A 181 2.53 18.19 18.13
CA ALA A 181 2.12 19.22 17.20
C ALA A 181 3.05 20.44 17.33
N THR A 182 3.83 20.74 16.30
CA THR A 182 4.54 22.02 16.18
C THR A 182 3.58 23.06 15.62
N THR A 183 3.46 24.19 16.32
CA THR A 183 2.52 25.25 15.99
C THR A 183 3.22 26.55 15.63
N SER A 184 2.57 27.36 14.79
CA SER A 184 3.13 28.60 14.24
C SER A 184 3.52 29.66 15.28
N ASN A 185 2.84 29.69 16.44
CA ASN A 185 3.03 30.73 17.46
C ASN A 185 3.19 30.20 18.90
N PHE A 186 2.98 28.91 19.15
CA PHE A 186 3.13 28.33 20.48
C PHE A 186 4.26 27.29 20.57
N GLY A 187 4.99 27.02 19.48
CA GLY A 187 6.03 25.99 19.44
C GLY A 187 5.43 24.58 19.50
N THR A 188 6.18 23.60 19.98
CA THR A 188 5.72 22.20 20.06
C THR A 188 4.84 21.96 21.29
N ARG A 189 3.73 21.25 21.08
CA ARG A 189 2.74 20.87 22.10
C ARG A 189 2.43 19.38 21.99
N ASN A 190 2.17 18.77 23.15
CA ASN A 190 1.71 17.39 23.21
C ASN A 190 0.18 17.38 23.12
N ILE A 191 -0.34 16.47 22.29
CA ILE A 191 -1.74 16.07 22.23
C ILE A 191 -1.84 14.81 23.10
N ASN A 192 -2.32 14.97 24.32
CA ASN A 192 -2.29 13.95 25.37
C ASN A 192 -3.41 12.90 25.22
N GLU A 193 -4.49 13.28 24.54
CA GLU A 193 -5.65 12.43 24.28
C GLU A 193 -5.86 12.30 22.77
N LEU A 194 -4.87 11.73 22.09
CA LEU A 194 -4.94 11.51 20.65
C LEU A 194 -5.81 10.30 20.33
N SER A 195 -6.84 10.51 19.52
CA SER A 195 -7.64 9.48 18.88
C SER A 195 -7.43 9.55 17.37
N VAL A 196 -7.06 8.43 16.78
CA VAL A 196 -6.97 8.26 15.32
C VAL A 196 -7.89 7.13 14.94
N SER A 197 -8.80 7.41 14.02
CA SER A 197 -9.68 6.43 13.44
C SER A 197 -9.53 6.45 11.94
N SER A 198 -9.78 5.31 11.32
CA SER A 198 -9.94 5.24 9.88
C SER A 198 -11.06 4.29 9.53
N LYS A 199 -11.74 4.54 8.41
CA LYS A 199 -12.81 3.69 7.91
C LYS A 199 -12.67 3.52 6.42
N PHE A 200 -12.95 2.30 5.98
CA PHE A 200 -12.78 1.90 4.61
C PHE A 200 -14.09 1.41 3.97
N VAL A 201 -14.37 1.88 2.75
CA VAL A 201 -15.57 1.51 1.98
C VAL A 201 -15.19 1.34 0.51
N ASN A 202 -15.61 0.25 -0.13
CA ASN A 202 -15.42 0.09 -1.57
C ASN A 202 -16.36 1.05 -2.30
N THR A 203 -15.86 1.68 -3.36
CA THR A 203 -16.63 2.67 -4.10
C THR A 203 -16.18 2.73 -5.55
N GLU A 204 -17.08 3.11 -6.45
CA GLU A 204 -16.75 3.32 -7.86
C GLU A 204 -16.75 4.82 -8.15
N LEU A 205 -15.67 5.30 -8.78
CA LEU A 205 -15.54 6.68 -9.22
C LEU A 205 -15.82 6.74 -10.72
N THR A 206 -17.09 6.95 -11.08
CA THR A 206 -17.57 6.79 -12.47
C THR A 206 -17.54 8.07 -13.32
N SER A 207 -17.27 9.23 -12.71
CA SER A 207 -17.38 10.55 -13.39
C SER A 207 -16.06 11.34 -13.37
N LEU A 208 -14.92 10.66 -13.27
CA LEU A 208 -13.62 11.31 -13.27
C LEU A 208 -13.23 11.73 -14.69
N THR A 209 -12.50 12.84 -14.81
CA THR A 209 -11.90 13.25 -16.09
C THR A 209 -10.89 12.22 -16.60
N TYR A 210 -10.20 11.53 -15.69
CA TYR A 210 -9.25 10.47 -16.02
C TYR A 210 -9.91 9.16 -16.50
N GLY A 211 -11.24 9.02 -16.38
CA GLY A 211 -11.95 7.78 -16.66
C GLY A 211 -12.40 7.05 -15.39
N ALA A 212 -13.33 6.11 -15.53
CA ALA A 212 -13.91 5.42 -14.39
C ALA A 212 -12.89 4.51 -13.68
N LEU A 213 -12.84 4.57 -12.34
CA LEU A 213 -11.93 3.76 -11.53
C LEU A 213 -12.66 3.08 -10.38
N GLN A 214 -12.33 1.81 -10.13
CA GLN A 214 -12.65 1.18 -8.87
C GLN A 214 -11.74 1.78 -7.79
N ALA A 215 -12.34 2.22 -6.70
CA ALA A 215 -11.64 2.89 -5.63
C ALA A 215 -12.06 2.37 -4.26
N ARG A 216 -11.25 2.75 -3.29
CA ARG A 216 -11.42 2.39 -1.91
C ARG A 216 -11.31 3.66 -1.09
N LYS A 217 -12.45 4.04 -0.52
CA LYS A 217 -12.60 5.26 0.27
C LYS A 217 -12.04 5.03 1.66
N LEU A 218 -10.90 5.65 1.95
CA LEU A 218 -10.28 5.71 3.26
C LEU A 218 -10.61 7.06 3.91
N THR A 219 -11.49 7.07 4.89
CA THR A 219 -11.69 8.24 5.76
C THR A 219 -10.72 8.15 6.92
N LEU A 220 -9.88 9.15 7.14
CA LEU A 220 -8.96 9.31 8.26
C LEU A 220 -9.47 10.45 9.14
N ALA A 221 -9.67 10.19 10.42
CA ALA A 221 -10.00 11.24 11.39
C ALA A 221 -9.02 11.21 12.55
N ILE A 222 -8.40 12.35 12.81
CA ILE A 222 -7.53 12.59 13.95
C ILE A 222 -8.24 13.59 14.85
N SER A 223 -8.35 13.27 16.14
CA SER A 223 -8.86 14.18 17.14
C SER A 223 -8.04 14.10 18.41
N GLY A 224 -7.97 15.19 19.18
CA GLY A 224 -7.41 15.12 20.52
C GLY A 224 -7.32 16.45 21.24
N MET A 225 -6.83 16.39 22.48
CA MET A 225 -6.66 17.56 23.33
C MET A 225 -5.18 17.82 23.60
N ALA A 226 -4.76 19.06 23.37
CA ALA A 226 -3.45 19.55 23.73
C ALA A 226 -3.50 20.38 25.01
N ASP A 227 -2.56 20.13 25.92
CA ASP A 227 -2.34 20.99 27.08
C ASP A 227 -1.71 22.31 26.60
N ALA A 228 -2.43 23.42 26.77
CA ALA A 228 -1.83 24.75 26.73
C ALA A 228 -1.75 25.33 28.14
N VAL A 229 -0.75 26.17 28.37
CA VAL A 229 -0.42 26.80 29.67
C VAL A 229 -1.61 27.52 30.32
N ILE A 230 -2.63 27.87 29.54
CA ILE A 230 -3.77 28.69 29.95
C ILE A 230 -5.12 27.98 29.70
N THR A 231 -5.18 26.97 28.81
CA THR A 231 -6.42 26.30 28.40
C THR A 231 -6.15 25.02 27.59
N GLU A 232 -7.11 24.09 27.57
CA GLU A 232 -7.13 22.98 26.61
C GLU A 232 -7.41 23.50 25.19
N ILE A 233 -6.74 22.92 24.19
CA ILE A 233 -6.98 23.18 22.77
C ILE A 233 -7.40 21.87 22.10
N PHE A 234 -8.48 21.91 21.32
CA PHE A 234 -8.94 20.77 20.55
C PHE A 234 -8.29 20.78 19.17
N VAL A 235 -7.75 19.62 18.80
CA VAL A 235 -7.23 19.35 17.46
C VAL A 235 -8.21 18.37 16.82
N THR A 236 -8.74 18.71 15.64
CA THR A 236 -9.56 17.81 14.84
C THR A 236 -9.20 17.99 13.37
N PHE A 237 -9.06 16.89 12.67
CA PHE A 237 -8.76 16.86 11.24
C PHE A 237 -9.37 15.61 10.63
N THR A 238 -10.11 15.77 9.55
CA THR A 238 -10.75 14.67 8.80
C THR A 238 -10.45 14.79 7.32
N ASP A 239 -9.78 13.77 6.80
CA ASP A 239 -9.50 13.61 5.37
C ASP A 239 -10.15 12.35 4.83
N THR A 240 -10.51 12.40 3.56
CA THR A 240 -10.99 11.25 2.80
C THR A 240 -10.12 11.08 1.57
N LEU A 241 -9.44 9.95 1.49
CA LEU A 241 -8.64 9.53 0.36
C LEU A 241 -9.39 8.45 -0.40
N TYR A 242 -9.45 8.55 -1.71
CA TYR A 242 -9.94 7.50 -2.58
C TYR A 242 -8.73 6.86 -3.24
N LEU A 243 -8.54 5.58 -2.97
CA LEU A 243 -7.36 4.85 -3.38
C LEU A 243 -7.72 3.85 -4.47
N THR A 244 -6.98 3.84 -5.57
CA THR A 244 -7.11 2.84 -6.63
C THR A 244 -5.88 1.96 -6.68
N SER A 245 -6.10 0.65 -6.78
CA SER A 245 -5.03 -0.34 -6.86
C SER A 245 -4.12 -0.07 -8.05
N GLY A 246 -2.81 -0.14 -7.85
CA GLY A 246 -1.82 0.15 -8.88
C GLY A 246 -1.57 1.64 -9.17
N ILE A 247 -2.38 2.55 -8.61
CA ILE A 247 -2.24 4.01 -8.85
C ILE A 247 -1.92 4.76 -7.55
N GLY A 248 -2.75 4.61 -6.51
CA GLY A 248 -2.67 5.43 -5.29
C GLY A 248 -3.86 6.37 -5.11
N ILE A 249 -3.61 7.59 -4.62
CA ILE A 249 -4.64 8.56 -4.21
C ILE A 249 -5.25 9.27 -5.42
N VAL A 250 -6.31 8.70 -5.99
CA VAL A 250 -6.97 9.22 -7.20
C VAL A 250 -7.98 10.33 -6.92
N LYS A 251 -8.45 10.45 -5.69
CA LYS A 251 -9.25 11.59 -5.24
C LYS A 251 -8.95 11.89 -3.78
N HIS A 252 -8.87 13.17 -3.42
CA HIS A 252 -8.69 13.60 -2.04
C HIS A 252 -9.73 14.66 -1.69
N GLN A 253 -10.42 14.44 -0.57
CA GLN A 253 -11.40 15.35 -0.03
C GLN A 253 -11.06 15.69 1.42
N SER A 254 -11.08 16.98 1.73
CA SER A 254 -10.92 17.48 3.10
C SER A 254 -11.93 18.58 3.35
N THR A 255 -12.85 18.35 4.29
CA THR A 255 -13.82 19.40 4.68
C THR A 255 -13.14 20.54 5.41
N ASP A 256 -12.07 20.24 6.15
CA ASP A 256 -11.35 21.21 6.97
C ASP A 256 -10.54 22.19 6.12
N TYR A 257 -10.07 21.76 4.94
CA TYR A 257 -9.31 22.59 4.00
C TYR A 257 -10.07 22.98 2.73
N GLY A 258 -11.33 22.56 2.59
CA GLY A 258 -12.09 22.76 1.36
C GLY A 258 -11.43 22.11 0.13
N ILE A 259 -10.75 20.98 0.33
CA ILE A 259 -10.13 20.20 -0.75
C ILE A 259 -11.19 19.25 -1.31
N ASP A 260 -11.35 19.24 -2.63
CA ASP A 260 -12.11 18.24 -3.38
C ASP A 260 -11.47 18.11 -4.76
N ASN A 261 -10.43 17.29 -4.86
CA ASN A 261 -9.62 17.19 -6.06
C ASN A 261 -9.60 15.76 -6.60
N GLU A 262 -9.67 15.67 -7.92
CA GLU A 262 -9.87 14.43 -8.66
C GLU A 262 -8.79 14.28 -9.71
N ILE A 263 -8.28 13.05 -9.86
CA ILE A 263 -7.23 12.74 -10.82
C ILE A 263 -7.61 13.18 -12.22
N THR A 264 -6.64 13.75 -12.92
CA THR A 264 -6.72 14.08 -14.35
C THR A 264 -5.63 13.42 -15.17
N SER A 265 -4.46 13.15 -14.59
CA SER A 265 -3.37 12.46 -15.28
C SER A 265 -2.33 11.89 -14.32
N LEU A 266 -1.51 10.99 -14.84
CA LEU A 266 -0.36 10.39 -14.15
C LEU A 266 0.95 10.91 -14.73
N THR A 267 1.99 11.00 -13.90
CA THR A 267 3.36 11.31 -14.33
C THR A 267 4.33 10.31 -13.71
N GLY A 268 5.20 9.72 -14.53
CA GLY A 268 6.16 8.71 -14.10
C GLY A 268 5.54 7.35 -13.74
N LEU A 269 4.22 7.19 -13.91
CA LEU A 269 3.50 5.93 -13.72
C LEU A 269 2.93 5.43 -15.06
N PRO A 270 2.78 4.11 -15.22
CA PRO A 270 2.02 3.53 -16.33
C PRO A 270 0.63 4.13 -16.44
N THR A 271 0.22 4.51 -17.66
CA THR A 271 -1.17 4.90 -17.92
C THR A 271 -2.09 3.70 -17.75
N THR A 272 -3.29 3.95 -17.24
CA THR A 272 -4.33 2.92 -17.15
C THR A 272 -4.70 2.45 -18.54
N ILE A 273 -4.95 1.15 -18.70
CA ILE A 273 -5.50 0.58 -19.91
C ILE A 273 -6.98 0.28 -19.66
N TRP A 274 -7.87 0.87 -20.46
CA TRP A 274 -9.31 0.73 -20.29
C TRP A 274 -9.92 -0.19 -21.35
N PHE A 275 -10.79 -1.08 -20.89
CA PHE A 275 -11.65 -1.92 -21.70
C PHE A 275 -13.10 -1.65 -21.38
N ASN A 276 -13.94 -1.69 -22.41
CA ASN A 276 -15.39 -1.70 -22.31
C ASN A 276 -15.90 -3.14 -22.43
N ASN A 277 -16.87 -3.52 -21.61
CA ASN A 277 -17.55 -4.80 -21.68
C ASN A 277 -19.00 -4.61 -22.14
N ALA A 278 -19.25 -4.79 -23.43
CA ALA A 278 -20.60 -4.78 -24.00
C ALA A 278 -21.15 -6.22 -24.06
N ALA A 279 -22.06 -6.55 -23.14
CA ALA A 279 -22.74 -7.84 -23.10
C ALA A 279 -21.80 -9.08 -23.12
N GLY A 280 -20.70 -9.04 -22.37
CA GLY A 280 -19.75 -10.14 -22.26
C GLY A 280 -18.64 -10.13 -23.32
N THR A 281 -18.58 -9.09 -24.14
CA THR A 281 -17.51 -8.91 -25.14
C THR A 281 -16.61 -7.75 -24.69
N PRO A 282 -15.41 -8.04 -24.17
CA PRO A 282 -14.45 -6.99 -23.85
C PRO A 282 -13.86 -6.40 -25.12
N THR A 283 -13.73 -5.08 -25.16
CA THR A 283 -13.13 -4.33 -26.26
C THR A 283 -12.30 -3.20 -25.67
N ILE A 284 -11.13 -2.90 -26.25
CA ILE A 284 -10.33 -1.77 -25.81
C ILE A 284 -11.17 -0.47 -25.94
N ASP A 285 -11.11 0.39 -24.94
CA ASP A 285 -11.72 1.71 -25.03
C ASP A 285 -11.05 2.54 -26.14
N SER A 286 -11.83 3.35 -26.85
CA SER A 286 -11.32 4.13 -27.99
C SER A 286 -10.24 5.15 -27.62
N GLU A 287 -10.18 5.57 -26.36
CA GLU A 287 -9.17 6.50 -25.85
C GLU A 287 -7.99 5.77 -25.19
N SER A 288 -8.01 4.43 -25.16
CA SER A 288 -6.97 3.60 -24.56
C SER A 288 -6.08 2.92 -25.59
N ASP A 289 -4.83 2.71 -25.21
CA ASP A 289 -3.85 1.89 -25.94
C ASP A 289 -3.70 0.55 -25.21
N PRO A 290 -3.74 -0.62 -25.90
CA PRO A 290 -3.49 -1.92 -25.26
C PRO A 290 -2.03 -2.13 -24.85
N THR A 291 -1.10 -1.25 -25.22
CA THR A 291 0.31 -1.31 -24.82
C THR A 291 0.57 -0.46 -23.57
N PHE A 292 1.20 -1.04 -22.56
CA PHE A 292 1.60 -0.28 -21.37
C PHE A 292 2.64 0.79 -21.70
N SER A 293 2.35 2.02 -21.29
CA SER A 293 3.22 3.17 -21.53
C SER A 293 3.22 4.15 -20.36
N ILE A 294 4.26 4.97 -20.27
CA ILE A 294 4.33 6.10 -19.34
C ILE A 294 4.25 7.38 -20.16
N ALA A 295 3.30 8.26 -19.81
CA ALA A 295 3.08 9.52 -20.51
C ALA A 295 4.37 10.34 -20.59
N GLY A 296 4.72 10.79 -21.80
CA GLY A 296 5.94 11.56 -22.07
C GLY A 296 7.24 10.75 -22.12
N ILE A 297 7.23 9.46 -21.81
CA ILE A 297 8.39 8.55 -21.91
C ILE A 297 8.21 7.55 -23.06
N GLY A 298 7.03 6.94 -23.16
CA GLY A 298 6.71 5.92 -24.16
C GLY A 298 6.42 4.54 -23.54
N ALA A 299 6.44 3.50 -24.38
CA ALA A 299 6.14 2.13 -23.97
C ALA A 299 7.11 1.62 -22.90
N ILE A 300 6.59 0.82 -21.96
CA ILE A 300 7.41 0.16 -20.94
C ILE A 300 8.21 -0.97 -21.60
N SER A 301 9.54 -0.84 -21.57
CA SER A 301 10.43 -1.78 -22.25
C SER A 301 10.50 -3.13 -21.54
N SER A 302 10.18 -4.20 -22.25
CA SER A 302 10.33 -5.57 -21.75
C SER A 302 11.78 -6.02 -21.61
N THR A 303 12.74 -5.31 -22.23
CA THR A 303 14.17 -5.57 -21.98
C THR A 303 14.62 -5.05 -20.63
N THR A 304 13.96 -4.01 -20.10
CA THR A 304 14.31 -3.36 -18.83
C THR A 304 13.46 -3.87 -17.66
N TYR A 305 12.19 -4.18 -17.93
CA TYR A 305 11.23 -4.60 -16.92
C TYR A 305 10.77 -6.04 -17.13
N ARG A 306 10.22 -6.65 -16.09
CA ARG A 306 9.37 -7.85 -16.13
C ARG A 306 8.05 -7.55 -15.44
N VAL A 307 6.98 -8.26 -15.80
CA VAL A 307 5.74 -8.26 -15.02
C VAL A 307 5.94 -9.17 -13.81
N ALA A 308 6.02 -8.58 -12.63
CA ALA A 308 6.40 -9.28 -11.42
C ALA A 308 5.27 -10.20 -10.92
N ASN A 309 4.02 -9.72 -10.95
CA ASN A 309 2.85 -10.47 -10.51
C ASN A 309 2.21 -11.32 -11.62
N ILE A 310 2.98 -11.77 -12.62
CA ILE A 310 2.44 -12.48 -13.79
C ILE A 310 1.70 -13.78 -13.43
N ASP A 311 2.16 -14.51 -12.42
CA ASP A 311 1.49 -15.75 -11.99
C ASP A 311 0.09 -15.48 -11.47
N ALA A 312 -0.09 -14.45 -10.64
CA ALA A 312 -1.41 -14.04 -10.14
C ALA A 312 -2.30 -13.49 -11.29
N LEU A 313 -1.70 -12.83 -12.27
CA LEU A 313 -2.42 -12.34 -13.45
C LEU A 313 -2.89 -13.50 -14.35
N ASN A 314 -2.09 -14.57 -14.47
CA ASN A 314 -2.44 -15.77 -15.22
C ASN A 314 -3.60 -16.57 -14.57
N GLU A 315 -3.89 -16.36 -13.28
CA GLU A 315 -5.09 -16.89 -12.62
C GLU A 315 -6.36 -16.13 -13.00
N THR A 316 -6.25 -15.02 -13.74
CA THR A 316 -7.38 -14.23 -14.25
C THR A 316 -7.67 -14.62 -15.71
N PRO A 317 -8.57 -15.58 -15.99
CA PRO A 317 -8.66 -16.24 -17.29
C PRO A 317 -9.14 -15.35 -18.44
N TRP A 318 -9.73 -14.20 -18.13
CA TRP A 318 -10.19 -13.22 -19.12
C TRP A 318 -9.17 -12.12 -19.43
N LEU A 319 -8.04 -12.07 -18.72
CA LEU A 319 -6.98 -11.07 -18.89
C LEU A 319 -5.70 -11.76 -19.35
N THR A 320 -5.07 -11.25 -20.39
CA THR A 320 -3.74 -11.71 -20.82
C THR A 320 -2.81 -10.52 -20.92
N ILE A 321 -1.65 -10.62 -20.28
CA ILE A 321 -0.56 -9.65 -20.40
C ILE A 321 0.61 -10.39 -21.04
N GLN A 322 0.95 -9.97 -22.25
CA GLN A 322 1.95 -10.64 -23.06
C GLN A 322 3.14 -9.73 -23.32
N GLU A 323 4.35 -10.27 -23.13
CA GLU A 323 5.56 -9.66 -23.67
C GLU A 323 5.62 -9.86 -25.19
N ASP A 324 5.69 -8.76 -25.94
CA ASP A 324 5.99 -8.78 -27.38
C ASP A 324 7.48 -8.53 -27.58
N THR A 325 8.21 -9.60 -27.90
CA THR A 325 9.65 -9.58 -28.11
C THR A 325 10.08 -8.87 -29.40
N ALA A 326 9.17 -8.69 -30.37
CA ALA A 326 9.47 -7.97 -31.60
C ALA A 326 9.50 -6.46 -31.38
N SER A 327 8.58 -5.95 -30.54
CA SER A 327 8.50 -4.52 -30.18
C SER A 327 9.16 -4.20 -28.84
N ASN A 328 9.55 -5.20 -28.05
CA ASN A 328 10.04 -5.09 -26.68
C ASN A 328 9.03 -4.37 -25.75
N THR A 329 7.74 -4.71 -25.87
CA THR A 329 6.66 -4.07 -25.11
C THR A 329 5.84 -5.08 -24.32
N PHE A 330 4.96 -4.58 -23.45
CA PHE A 330 3.93 -5.37 -22.78
C PHE A 330 2.56 -4.98 -23.32
N ASN A 331 1.84 -5.94 -23.89
CA ASN A 331 0.53 -5.75 -24.48
C ASN A 331 -0.53 -6.47 -23.67
N VAL A 332 -1.71 -5.88 -23.62
CA VAL A 332 -2.87 -6.41 -22.91
C VAL A 332 -3.91 -6.85 -23.92
N ASP A 333 -4.45 -8.04 -23.69
CA ASP A 333 -5.65 -8.51 -24.36
C ASP A 333 -6.67 -8.99 -23.32
N MET A 334 -7.95 -8.91 -23.69
CA MET A 334 -9.03 -9.48 -22.90
C MET A 334 -9.91 -10.34 -23.79
N THR A 335 -10.32 -11.49 -23.26
CA THR A 335 -11.16 -12.44 -23.99
C THR A 335 -12.50 -12.63 -23.29
N THR A 336 -13.53 -12.97 -24.08
CA THR A 336 -14.82 -13.37 -23.52
C THR A 336 -14.66 -14.60 -22.63
N HIS A 337 -15.12 -14.49 -21.39
CA HIS A 337 -15.05 -15.56 -20.39
C HIS A 337 -16.28 -15.49 -19.47
N GLU A 338 -16.64 -16.59 -18.81
CA GLU A 338 -17.76 -16.62 -17.85
C GLU A 338 -17.45 -15.82 -16.58
N ASP A 339 -16.19 -15.78 -16.17
CA ASP A 339 -15.69 -14.99 -15.02
C ASP A 339 -15.42 -13.52 -15.35
N LEU A 340 -15.76 -13.05 -16.55
CA LEU A 340 -15.57 -11.65 -16.92
C LEU A 340 -16.40 -10.75 -15.97
N PRO A 341 -15.81 -9.70 -15.36
CA PRO A 341 -16.52 -8.89 -14.38
C PRO A 341 -17.75 -8.18 -14.96
N THR A 342 -18.81 -8.16 -14.16
CA THR A 342 -20.07 -7.44 -14.46
C THR A 342 -20.18 -6.08 -13.77
N THR A 343 -19.16 -5.71 -12.99
CA THR A 343 -18.99 -4.43 -12.30
C THR A 343 -17.65 -3.82 -12.67
N LEU A 344 -17.48 -2.51 -12.42
CA LEU A 344 -16.21 -1.83 -12.67
C LEU A 344 -15.09 -2.52 -11.88
N THR A 345 -14.07 -3.01 -12.59
CA THR A 345 -13.01 -3.82 -11.99
C THR A 345 -11.66 -3.37 -12.51
N SER A 346 -10.70 -3.17 -11.61
CA SER A 346 -9.33 -2.80 -11.94
C SER A 346 -8.37 -3.85 -11.41
N VAL A 347 -7.44 -4.30 -12.24
CA VAL A 347 -6.39 -5.28 -11.91
C VAL A 347 -5.05 -4.56 -11.93
N GLU A 348 -4.29 -4.66 -10.83
CA GLU A 348 -2.93 -4.10 -10.74
C GLU A 348 -1.94 -4.94 -11.56
N VAL A 349 -1.06 -4.26 -12.29
CA VAL A 349 0.08 -4.86 -12.98
C VAL A 349 1.35 -4.23 -12.44
N ILE A 350 2.25 -5.06 -11.90
CA ILE A 350 3.50 -4.62 -11.26
C ILE A 350 4.65 -4.87 -12.21
N PHE A 351 5.33 -3.81 -12.63
CA PHE A 351 6.55 -3.86 -13.42
C PHE A 351 7.76 -3.77 -12.49
N GLU A 352 8.62 -4.78 -12.51
CA GLU A 352 9.89 -4.77 -11.78
C GLU A 352 11.04 -4.56 -12.74
N ASN A 353 11.87 -3.56 -12.44
CA ASN A 353 13.11 -3.33 -13.17
C ASN A 353 14.09 -4.48 -12.88
N LYS A 354 14.56 -5.16 -13.94
CA LYS A 354 15.39 -6.37 -13.85
C LYS A 354 16.75 -6.14 -13.18
N GLU A 355 17.27 -4.91 -13.20
CA GLU A 355 18.59 -4.57 -12.63
C GLU A 355 18.50 -4.02 -11.20
N THR A 356 17.48 -3.20 -10.93
CA THR A 356 17.38 -2.43 -9.67
C THR A 356 16.35 -2.99 -8.69
N ASN A 357 15.50 -3.92 -9.12
CA ASN A 357 14.34 -4.44 -8.39
C ASN A 357 13.34 -3.35 -7.93
N LYS A 358 13.40 -2.15 -8.53
CA LYS A 358 12.42 -1.10 -8.28
C LYS A 358 11.11 -1.42 -9.01
N HIS A 359 9.99 -1.12 -8.36
CA HIS A 359 8.65 -1.37 -8.88
C HIS A 359 7.99 -0.09 -9.43
N LEU A 360 7.21 -0.29 -10.48
CA LEU A 360 6.21 0.64 -10.99
C LEU A 360 4.90 -0.15 -11.08
N SER A 361 3.79 0.41 -10.61
CA SER A 361 2.48 -0.23 -10.77
C SER A 361 1.65 0.52 -11.81
N GLY A 362 0.95 -0.25 -12.63
CA GLY A 362 -0.12 0.22 -13.50
C GLY A 362 -1.40 -0.56 -13.21
N ASN A 363 -2.43 -0.30 -14.00
CA ASN A 363 -3.68 -1.03 -13.89
C ASN A 363 -4.37 -1.22 -15.24
N VAL A 364 -5.09 -2.33 -15.34
CA VAL A 364 -6.04 -2.59 -16.43
C VAL A 364 -7.44 -2.51 -15.83
N THR A 365 -8.31 -1.71 -16.43
CA THR A 365 -9.68 -1.50 -15.95
C THR A 365 -10.68 -1.96 -16.98
N ILE A 366 -11.67 -2.74 -16.55
CA ILE A 366 -12.82 -3.13 -17.37
C ILE A 366 -14.09 -2.46 -16.82
N GLN A 367 -14.79 -1.75 -17.70
CA GLN A 367 -16.05 -1.09 -17.40
C GLN A 367 -17.21 -1.78 -18.13
N PRO A 368 -18.24 -2.25 -17.41
CA PRO A 368 -19.48 -2.72 -18.02
C PRO A 368 -20.20 -1.59 -18.76
N LEU A 369 -20.59 -1.85 -20.01
CA LEU A 369 -21.52 -1.00 -20.76
C LEU A 369 -22.93 -1.57 -20.56
N ASN A 370 -23.78 -0.81 -19.87
CA ASN A 370 -25.19 -1.14 -19.66
C ASN A 370 -26.03 -0.98 -20.92
#